data_AF-A0A7S1LNU6-F1
#
_entry.id   AF-A0A7S1LNU6-F1
#
_cell.length_a   1.000
_cell.length_b   1.000
_cell.length_c   1.000
_cell.angle_alpha   90.00
_cell.angle_beta   90.00
_cell.angle_gamma   90.00
#
_symmetry.space_group_name_H-M   'P 1'
#
loop_
_entity.id
_entity.type
_entity.pdbx_description
1 polymer ?
#
loop_
_entity_poly.entity_id
_entity_poly.type
_entity_poly.pdbx_seq_one_letter_code
_entity_poly.pdbx_strand_id
1 'polypeptide(L)'
;PCFNGDYVGCRHGGTFHVFDRLTQMLNVGLSRDVDTWALLGDNFYDPHGVLSPQFMQALSMPAKSKPMVVVPGNHDFWQHGSPHSRTGYDTYGNGYMQYWGTDTQASLANASMPFDFRVDPSTKEIAAAGNFFSYNMIGSLATITFSGAHHKDVMDPLFQEACEWVKREQPSYVFVLGHWSGVDLGCAEKMSTRDVHERIKKMPG
;
A
#
# COMPACT_ATOMS: atom_id res chain seq x y z
N PRO A 1 -6.03 -8.10 -3.85
CA PRO A 1 -6.86 -9.08 -4.60
C PRO A 1 -6.59 -10.55 -4.20
N CYS A 2 -7.62 -11.32 -3.85
CA CYS A 2 -7.48 -12.72 -3.41
C CYS A 2 -7.65 -13.69 -4.59
N PHE A 3 -6.57 -14.35 -5.03
CA PHE A 3 -6.65 -15.31 -6.15
C PHE A 3 -6.08 -16.70 -5.84
N ASN A 4 -5.36 -16.87 -4.72
CA ASN A 4 -4.83 -18.17 -4.29
C ASN A 4 -5.31 -18.49 -2.86
N GLY A 5 -5.96 -19.65 -2.70
CA GLY A 5 -6.51 -20.14 -1.43
C GLY A 5 -5.52 -20.76 -0.45
N ASP A 6 -4.23 -20.88 -0.82
CA ASP A 6 -3.22 -21.63 -0.06
C ASP A 6 -2.98 -21.05 1.35
N TYR A 7 -3.16 -19.73 1.53
CA TYR A 7 -2.82 -19.05 2.78
C TYR A 7 -4.02 -18.35 3.44
N VAL A 8 -4.98 -17.88 2.64
CA VAL A 8 -6.26 -17.35 3.11
C VAL A 8 -7.33 -17.92 2.20
N GLY A 9 -8.50 -18.24 2.74
CA GLY A 9 -9.59 -18.81 1.96
C GLY A 9 -10.08 -17.84 0.87
N CYS A 10 -9.47 -17.87 -0.32
CA CYS A 10 -9.95 -17.17 -1.50
C CYS A 10 -11.12 -17.94 -2.12
N ARG A 11 -12.27 -17.96 -1.42
CA ARG A 11 -13.47 -18.75 -1.78
C ARG A 11 -13.88 -18.61 -3.24
N HIS A 12 -13.65 -17.45 -3.82
CA HIS A 12 -14.09 -17.12 -5.18
C HIS A 12 -12.94 -16.95 -6.18
N GLY A 13 -11.69 -17.17 -5.76
CA GLY A 13 -10.50 -16.99 -6.59
C GLY A 13 -10.55 -17.85 -7.86
N GLY A 14 -10.80 -19.14 -7.69
CA GLY A 14 -10.96 -20.09 -8.80
C GLY A 14 -12.25 -19.88 -9.59
N THR A 15 -13.40 -19.69 -8.90
CA THR A 15 -14.71 -19.53 -9.55
C THR A 15 -14.76 -18.36 -10.52
N PHE A 16 -14.12 -17.23 -10.18
CA PHE A 16 -14.09 -16.06 -11.05
C PHE A 16 -12.81 -15.95 -11.88
N HIS A 17 -11.90 -16.94 -11.81
CA HIS A 17 -10.60 -16.88 -12.46
C HIS A 17 -9.88 -15.56 -12.17
N VAL A 18 -9.83 -15.17 -10.89
CA VAL A 18 -9.42 -13.81 -10.48
C VAL A 18 -8.03 -13.47 -11.01
N PHE A 19 -7.08 -14.39 -10.93
CA PHE A 19 -5.72 -14.18 -11.44
C PHE A 19 -5.70 -13.89 -12.94
N ASP A 20 -6.26 -14.78 -13.76
CA ASP A 20 -6.24 -14.67 -15.21
C ASP A 20 -7.00 -13.43 -15.69
N ARG A 21 -8.19 -13.18 -15.13
CA ARG A 21 -9.01 -12.04 -15.54
C ARG A 21 -8.41 -10.71 -15.12
N LEU A 22 -7.85 -10.62 -13.91
CA LEU A 22 -7.22 -9.38 -13.44
C LEU A 22 -5.99 -9.05 -14.28
N THR A 23 -5.11 -10.02 -14.53
CA THR A 23 -3.90 -9.82 -15.35
C THR A 23 -4.26 -9.50 -16.80
N GLN A 24 -5.26 -10.17 -17.38
CA GLN A 24 -5.77 -9.86 -18.72
C GLN A 24 -6.35 -8.44 -18.79
N MET A 25 -7.19 -8.06 -17.82
CA MET A 25 -7.78 -6.72 -17.75
C MET A 25 -6.70 -5.65 -17.68
N LEU A 26 -5.68 -5.83 -16.84
CA LEU A 26 -4.59 -4.87 -16.71
C LEU A 26 -3.72 -4.81 -17.97
N ASN A 27 -3.41 -5.96 -18.59
CA ASN A 27 -2.66 -5.98 -19.84
C ASN A 27 -3.38 -5.25 -20.98
N VAL A 28 -4.70 -5.44 -21.10
CA VAL A 28 -5.49 -4.73 -22.11
C VAL A 28 -5.63 -3.26 -21.74
N GLY A 29 -6.00 -2.95 -20.50
CA GLY A 29 -6.26 -1.58 -20.05
C GLY A 29 -5.02 -0.70 -20.07
N LEU A 30 -3.91 -1.18 -19.52
CA LEU A 30 -2.66 -0.43 -19.38
C LEU A 30 -1.82 -0.39 -20.66
N SER A 31 -2.14 -1.20 -21.66
CA SER A 31 -1.58 -1.05 -23.01
C SER A 31 -2.10 0.19 -23.76
N ARG A 32 -3.13 0.85 -23.21
CA ARG A 32 -3.74 2.06 -23.76
C ARG A 32 -3.12 3.32 -23.16
N ASP A 33 -3.77 4.44 -23.41
CA ASP A 33 -3.42 5.75 -22.88
C ASP A 33 -3.86 5.88 -21.41
N VAL A 34 -3.14 5.15 -20.56
CA VAL A 34 -3.21 5.24 -19.09
C VAL A 34 -1.85 5.70 -18.60
N ASP A 35 -1.82 6.79 -17.85
CA ASP A 35 -0.57 7.37 -17.32
C ASP A 35 -0.07 6.66 -16.07
N THR A 36 -0.99 6.22 -15.21
CA THR A 36 -0.69 5.59 -13.93
C THR A 36 -1.85 4.70 -13.48
N TRP A 37 -1.58 3.77 -12.58
CA TRP A 37 -2.58 2.91 -11.96
C TRP A 37 -2.23 2.62 -10.50
N ALA A 38 -3.18 2.13 -9.73
CA ALA A 38 -2.97 1.88 -8.31
C ALA A 38 -3.44 0.49 -7.84
N LEU A 39 -2.70 -0.09 -6.90
CA LEU A 39 -3.06 -1.29 -6.15
C LEU A 39 -3.27 -0.92 -4.68
N LEU A 40 -4.52 -0.92 -4.23
CA LEU A 40 -4.93 -0.33 -2.95
C LEU A 40 -5.10 -1.37 -1.84
N GLY A 41 -4.01 -2.09 -1.55
CA GLY A 41 -3.92 -3.02 -0.43
C GLY A 41 -4.41 -4.44 -0.69
N ASP A 42 -4.18 -5.27 0.32
CA ASP A 42 -4.34 -6.72 0.29
C ASP A 42 -3.62 -7.29 -0.93
N ASN A 43 -2.31 -7.03 -1.00
CA ASN A 43 -1.48 -7.31 -2.17
C ASN A 43 -1.20 -8.82 -2.28
N PHE A 44 -2.26 -9.53 -2.66
CA PHE A 44 -2.31 -10.96 -2.98
C PHE A 44 -2.23 -11.91 -1.80
N TYR A 45 -2.28 -11.42 -0.56
CA TYR A 45 -2.27 -12.25 0.65
C TYR A 45 -1.05 -13.18 0.67
N ASP A 46 0.13 -12.60 0.40
CA ASP A 46 1.35 -13.30 0.01
C ASP A 46 2.41 -13.32 1.13
N PRO A 47 2.25 -14.16 2.17
CA PRO A 47 3.17 -14.17 3.31
C PRO A 47 4.58 -14.66 2.95
N HIS A 48 4.75 -15.29 1.80
CA HIS A 48 6.00 -15.93 1.38
C HIS A 48 6.63 -15.28 0.15
N GLY A 49 6.04 -14.21 -0.40
CA GLY A 49 6.58 -13.53 -1.57
C GLY A 49 6.56 -14.38 -2.84
N VAL A 50 5.58 -15.27 -3.00
CA VAL A 50 5.42 -16.15 -4.19
C VAL A 50 4.38 -15.58 -5.16
N LEU A 51 3.26 -15.10 -4.63
CA LEU A 51 2.12 -14.66 -5.43
C LEU A 51 2.37 -13.32 -6.10
N SER A 52 3.08 -12.41 -5.44
CA SER A 52 3.40 -11.08 -5.97
C SER A 52 4.32 -11.17 -7.19
N PRO A 53 5.46 -11.93 -7.16
CA PRO A 53 6.23 -12.23 -8.36
C PRO A 53 5.41 -12.87 -9.48
N GLN A 54 4.56 -13.85 -9.16
CA GLN A 54 3.73 -14.53 -10.15
C GLN A 54 2.79 -13.53 -10.86
N PHE A 55 2.14 -12.65 -10.09
CA PHE A 55 1.27 -11.61 -10.63
C PHE A 55 2.03 -10.65 -11.55
N MET A 56 3.18 -10.13 -11.10
CA MET A 56 3.96 -9.22 -11.94
C MET A 56 4.49 -9.92 -13.19
N GLN A 57 4.93 -11.18 -13.10
CA GLN A 57 5.41 -11.92 -14.27
C GLN A 57 4.32 -12.03 -15.36
N ALA A 58 3.05 -12.21 -14.97
CA ALA A 58 1.92 -12.27 -15.89
C ALA A 58 1.55 -10.92 -16.56
N LEU A 59 2.05 -9.79 -16.04
CA LEU A 59 1.87 -8.50 -16.69
C LEU A 59 2.78 -8.36 -17.92
N SER A 60 2.21 -7.78 -18.97
CA SER A 60 2.89 -7.39 -20.21
C SER A 60 3.87 -6.24 -19.96
N MET A 61 4.87 -6.08 -20.84
CA MET A 61 5.82 -4.97 -20.73
C MET A 61 5.16 -3.59 -20.79
N PRO A 62 4.15 -3.32 -21.66
CA PRO A 62 3.42 -2.06 -21.61
C PRO A 62 2.77 -1.81 -20.25
N ALA A 63 2.12 -2.81 -19.65
CA ALA A 63 1.53 -2.67 -18.32
C ALA A 63 2.58 -2.39 -17.24
N LYS A 64 3.71 -3.10 -17.25
CA LYS A 64 4.85 -2.91 -16.33
C LYS A 64 5.52 -1.55 -16.47
N SER A 65 5.49 -0.96 -17.67
CA SER A 65 6.11 0.35 -17.92
C SER A 65 5.30 1.53 -17.35
N LYS A 66 4.06 1.30 -16.91
CA LYS A 66 3.23 2.35 -16.30
C LYS A 66 3.63 2.54 -14.83
N PRO A 67 3.87 3.79 -14.39
CA PRO A 67 3.95 4.12 -12.98
C PRO A 67 2.79 3.50 -12.20
N MET A 68 3.11 2.94 -11.04
CA MET A 68 2.16 2.28 -10.17
C MET A 68 2.24 2.87 -8.78
N VAL A 69 1.08 3.19 -8.22
CA VAL A 69 0.93 3.57 -6.81
C VAL A 69 0.45 2.35 -6.05
N VAL A 70 1.09 2.04 -4.92
CA VAL A 70 0.70 0.88 -4.12
C VAL A 70 0.57 1.29 -2.66
N VAL A 71 -0.42 0.68 -2.01
CA VAL A 71 -0.77 0.89 -0.60
C VAL A 71 -0.80 -0.48 0.05
N PRO A 72 -0.29 -0.67 1.28
CA PRO A 72 -0.51 -1.90 2.02
C PRO A 72 -1.92 -1.91 2.62
N GLY A 73 -2.58 -3.07 2.55
CA GLY A 73 -3.81 -3.37 3.27
C GLY A 73 -3.54 -4.13 4.55
N ASN A 74 -4.60 -4.47 5.27
CA ASN A 74 -4.49 -5.23 6.52
C ASN A 74 -3.85 -6.60 6.30
N HIS A 75 -4.09 -7.25 5.15
CA HIS A 75 -3.49 -8.55 4.87
C HIS A 75 -2.01 -8.50 4.49
N ASP A 76 -1.46 -7.31 4.23
CA ASP A 76 -0.02 -7.11 4.08
C ASP A 76 0.69 -7.06 5.45
N PHE A 77 -0.05 -6.85 6.54
CA PHE A 77 0.47 -6.88 7.91
C PHE A 77 0.14 -8.21 8.60
N TRP A 78 -1.12 -8.64 8.53
CA TRP A 78 -1.64 -9.80 9.25
C TRP A 78 -2.32 -10.77 8.28
N GLN A 79 -1.96 -12.04 8.29
CA GLN A 79 -2.44 -12.99 7.27
C GLN A 79 -3.97 -13.10 7.25
N HIS A 80 -4.62 -13.02 8.41
CA HIS A 80 -6.08 -13.02 8.56
C HIS A 80 -6.70 -11.63 8.66
N GLY A 81 -5.91 -10.59 8.36
CA GLY A 81 -6.40 -9.22 8.22
C GLY A 81 -6.65 -8.50 9.54
N SER A 82 -6.22 -9.05 10.68
CA SER A 82 -6.43 -8.39 11.97
C SER A 82 -5.32 -8.74 12.96
N PRO A 83 -4.86 -7.78 13.78
CA PRO A 83 -3.93 -8.04 14.88
C PRO A 83 -4.54 -8.93 15.99
N HIS A 84 -5.84 -9.21 15.95
CA HIS A 84 -6.49 -10.15 16.88
C HIS A 84 -6.39 -11.61 16.41
N SER A 85 -6.06 -11.83 15.14
CA SER A 85 -5.95 -13.14 14.52
C SER A 85 -4.51 -13.39 14.05
N ARG A 86 -3.54 -12.98 14.89
CA ARG A 86 -2.12 -13.09 14.56
C ARG A 86 -1.69 -14.53 14.40
N THR A 87 -0.80 -14.76 13.45
CA THR A 87 -0.22 -16.07 13.16
C THR A 87 1.30 -15.97 13.06
N GLY A 88 1.97 -17.12 13.00
CA GLY A 88 3.41 -17.16 12.68
C GLY A 88 3.74 -16.77 11.24
N TYR A 89 2.73 -16.56 10.39
CA TYR A 89 2.88 -16.20 8.97
C TYR A 89 2.65 -14.70 8.71
N ASP A 90 2.28 -13.92 9.72
CA ASP A 90 2.12 -12.48 9.59
C ASP A 90 3.47 -11.84 9.22
N THR A 91 3.48 -10.98 8.21
CA THR A 91 4.72 -10.32 7.77
C THR A 91 4.96 -8.99 8.48
N TYR A 92 3.93 -8.46 9.14
CA TYR A 92 3.95 -7.16 9.81
C TYR A 92 4.45 -6.02 8.90
N GLY A 93 4.15 -6.14 7.60
CA GLY A 93 4.52 -5.20 6.54
C GLY A 93 5.90 -5.43 5.93
N ASN A 94 6.71 -6.36 6.44
CA ASN A 94 8.04 -6.64 5.89
C ASN A 94 7.98 -7.26 4.49
N GLY A 95 7.00 -8.15 4.25
CA GLY A 95 6.81 -8.74 2.91
C GLY A 95 6.48 -7.66 1.87
N TYR A 96 5.70 -6.64 2.27
CA TYR A 96 5.41 -5.50 1.42
C TYR A 96 6.67 -4.74 1.03
N MET A 97 7.51 -4.37 2.02
CA MET A 97 8.75 -3.61 1.81
C MET A 97 9.77 -4.34 0.91
N GLN A 98 9.77 -5.68 0.92
CA GLN A 98 10.68 -6.47 0.09
C GLN A 98 10.29 -6.50 -1.39
N TYR A 99 9.00 -6.39 -1.69
CA TYR A 99 8.51 -6.61 -3.05
C TYR A 99 8.08 -5.33 -3.77
N TRP A 100 7.48 -4.39 -3.05
CA TRP A 100 6.88 -3.21 -3.63
C TRP A 100 7.85 -2.04 -3.59
N GLY A 101 8.41 -1.69 -4.74
CA GLY A 101 9.25 -0.51 -4.88
C GLY A 101 8.42 0.77 -4.71
N THR A 102 8.60 1.44 -3.59
CA THR A 102 7.94 2.72 -3.27
C THR A 102 8.98 3.72 -2.78
N ASP A 103 8.85 4.98 -3.17
CA ASP A 103 9.59 6.06 -2.53
C ASP A 103 8.94 6.33 -1.17
N THR A 104 9.55 5.87 -0.09
CA THR A 104 8.94 5.96 1.24
C THR A 104 9.54 7.10 2.04
N GLN A 105 8.79 7.57 3.02
CA GLN A 105 9.29 8.55 3.98
C GLN A 105 10.55 8.07 4.73
N ALA A 106 10.73 6.76 4.90
CA ALA A 106 11.95 6.22 5.50
C ALA A 106 13.21 6.52 4.65
N SER A 107 13.06 6.70 3.34
CA SER A 107 14.18 7.01 2.42
C SER A 107 14.83 8.37 2.72
N LEU A 108 14.10 9.32 3.31
CA LEU A 108 14.63 10.64 3.66
C LEU A 108 15.75 10.58 4.71
N ALA A 109 15.72 9.57 5.59
CA ALA A 109 16.78 9.36 6.57
C ALA A 109 18.06 8.81 5.91
N ASN A 110 17.92 8.01 4.83
CA ASN A 110 19.03 7.52 4.04
C ASN A 110 18.56 7.09 2.65
N ALA A 111 18.88 7.87 1.62
CA ALA A 111 18.45 7.58 0.25
C ALA A 111 19.01 6.26 -0.34
N SER A 112 20.07 5.69 0.25
CA SER A 112 20.60 4.37 -0.13
C SER A 112 19.84 3.21 0.54
N MET A 113 18.97 3.50 1.50
CA MET A 113 18.12 2.54 2.20
C MET A 113 16.66 3.03 2.14
N PRO A 114 15.91 2.70 1.07
CA PRO A 114 14.55 3.23 0.88
C PRO A 114 13.54 2.74 1.94
N PHE A 115 13.93 1.79 2.80
CA PHE A 115 13.13 1.22 3.85
C PHE A 115 13.95 1.03 5.13
N ASP A 116 13.28 1.19 6.27
CA ASP A 116 13.78 0.87 7.61
C ASP A 116 13.43 -0.58 8.01
N PHE A 117 14.39 -1.48 7.87
CA PHE A 117 14.28 -2.90 8.25
C PHE A 117 14.77 -3.21 9.67
N ARG A 118 14.87 -2.22 10.57
CA ARG A 118 15.38 -2.44 11.93
C ARG A 118 14.44 -3.24 12.83
N VAL A 119 13.14 -3.29 12.49
CA VAL A 119 12.14 -4.09 13.23
C VAL A 119 12.20 -5.53 12.73
N ASP A 120 12.55 -6.45 13.62
CA ASP A 120 12.52 -7.89 13.32
C ASP A 120 11.07 -8.40 13.32
N PRO A 121 10.53 -8.92 12.20
CA PRO A 121 9.16 -9.44 12.16
C PRO A 121 8.89 -10.56 13.18
N SER A 122 9.93 -11.25 13.69
CA SER A 122 9.79 -12.27 14.72
C SER A 122 9.27 -11.72 16.06
N THR A 123 9.47 -10.41 16.32
CA THR A 123 8.97 -9.73 17.53
C THR A 123 7.49 -9.39 17.44
N LYS A 124 6.85 -9.61 16.28
CA LYS A 124 5.44 -9.31 16.00
C LYS A 124 5.09 -7.83 16.08
N GLU A 125 6.09 -6.99 15.85
CA GLU A 125 5.95 -5.55 15.73
C GLU A 125 5.80 -5.15 14.26
N ILE A 126 4.93 -4.18 14.01
CA ILE A 126 4.79 -3.59 12.68
C ILE A 126 6.02 -2.75 12.39
N ALA A 127 6.58 -2.86 11.18
CA ALA A 127 7.70 -2.03 10.77
C ALA A 127 7.37 -0.53 10.86
N ALA A 128 8.40 0.32 10.83
CA ALA A 128 8.23 1.76 11.04
C ALA A 128 7.20 2.38 10.08
N ALA A 129 6.38 3.31 10.59
CA ALA A 129 5.33 3.98 9.82
C ALA A 129 5.83 4.61 8.51
N GLY A 130 7.06 5.15 8.54
CA GLY A 130 7.69 5.77 7.37
C GLY A 130 7.89 4.82 6.19
N ASN A 131 7.93 3.49 6.41
CA ASN A 131 7.98 2.51 5.32
C ASN A 131 6.67 2.39 4.54
N PHE A 132 5.58 2.87 5.11
CA PHE A 132 4.23 2.72 4.56
C PHE A 132 3.56 4.08 4.35
N PHE A 133 4.36 5.14 4.28
CA PHE A 133 3.95 6.49 3.97
C PHE A 133 4.77 6.97 2.78
N SER A 134 4.10 7.49 1.76
CA SER A 134 4.76 8.12 0.62
C SER A 134 3.98 9.32 0.12
N TYR A 135 4.68 10.28 -0.44
CA TYR A 135 4.07 11.33 -1.25
C TYR A 135 4.93 11.62 -2.47
N ASN A 136 4.30 11.66 -3.64
CA ASN A 136 4.99 11.84 -4.90
C ASN A 136 4.05 12.50 -5.92
N MET A 137 4.61 12.97 -7.03
CA MET A 137 3.84 13.59 -8.11
C MET A 137 4.09 12.87 -9.44
N ILE A 138 3.02 12.67 -10.22
CA ILE A 138 3.08 12.20 -11.61
C ILE A 138 2.36 13.25 -12.45
N GLY A 139 3.11 14.03 -13.23
CA GLY A 139 2.55 15.18 -13.94
C GLY A 139 2.00 16.22 -12.97
N SER A 140 0.71 16.53 -13.05
CA SER A 140 0.02 17.47 -12.15
C SER A 140 -0.79 16.78 -11.04
N LEU A 141 -0.67 15.46 -10.91
CA LEU A 141 -1.34 14.66 -9.89
C LEU A 141 -0.35 14.34 -8.77
N ALA A 142 -0.62 14.87 -7.58
CA ALA A 142 0.04 14.44 -6.35
C ALA A 142 -0.70 13.27 -5.71
N THR A 143 0.05 12.33 -5.16
CA THR A 143 -0.47 11.21 -4.37
C THR A 143 0.15 11.26 -2.99
N ILE A 144 -0.67 11.08 -1.95
CA ILE A 144 -0.25 10.83 -0.57
C ILE A 144 -0.79 9.45 -0.20
N THR A 145 0.10 8.48 0.00
CA THR A 145 -0.27 7.13 0.41
C THR A 145 0.09 6.90 1.87
N PHE A 146 -0.73 6.10 2.55
CA PHE A 146 -0.50 5.79 3.96
C PHE A 146 -1.10 4.43 4.34
N SER A 147 -0.56 3.82 5.39
CA SER A 147 -1.18 2.69 6.08
C SER A 147 -2.05 3.15 7.25
N GLY A 148 -3.23 2.54 7.40
CA GLY A 148 -4.08 2.72 8.57
C GLY A 148 -3.62 1.95 9.81
N ALA A 149 -2.58 1.12 9.70
CA ALA A 149 -2.12 0.24 10.79
C ALA A 149 -1.37 0.96 11.91
N HIS A 150 -0.87 2.17 11.67
CA HIS A 150 -0.11 2.96 12.63
C HIS A 150 -0.97 4.03 13.30
N HIS A 151 -0.66 4.37 14.54
CA HIS A 151 -1.41 5.37 15.29
C HIS A 151 -1.26 6.78 14.72
N LYS A 152 -2.33 7.57 14.91
CA LYS A 152 -2.44 8.95 14.42
C LYS A 152 -1.30 9.86 14.90
N ASP A 153 -0.85 9.72 16.13
CA ASP A 153 0.24 10.53 16.70
C ASP A 153 1.57 10.36 15.98
N VAL A 154 1.83 9.15 15.44
CA VAL A 154 2.99 8.87 14.60
C VAL A 154 2.80 9.38 13.17
N MET A 155 1.58 9.31 12.65
CA MET A 155 1.28 9.59 11.24
C MET A 155 1.05 11.09 10.95
N ASP A 156 0.53 11.85 11.91
CA ASP A 156 0.20 13.27 11.71
C ASP A 156 1.41 14.14 11.35
N PRO A 157 2.61 13.97 11.95
CA PRO A 157 3.80 14.68 11.48
C PRO A 157 4.13 14.41 10.00
N LEU A 158 3.93 13.17 9.53
CA LEU A 158 4.18 12.80 8.14
C LEU A 158 3.15 13.44 7.19
N PHE A 159 1.88 13.47 7.61
CA PHE A 159 0.84 14.19 6.86
C PHE A 159 1.09 15.69 6.80
N GLN A 160 1.54 16.30 7.90
CA GLN A 160 1.88 17.72 7.94
C GLN A 160 2.98 18.03 6.92
N GLU A 161 4.04 17.23 6.91
CA GLU A 161 5.13 17.36 5.94
C GLU A 161 4.63 17.20 4.49
N ALA A 162 3.80 16.20 4.22
CA ALA A 162 3.22 15.99 2.89
C ALA A 162 2.32 17.18 2.46
N CYS A 163 1.54 17.76 3.38
CA CYS A 163 0.72 18.96 3.10
C CYS A 163 1.59 20.18 2.77
N GLU A 164 2.70 20.37 3.49
CA GLU A 164 3.66 21.44 3.19
C GLU A 164 4.35 21.24 1.83
N TRP A 165 4.66 19.99 1.48
CA TRP A 165 5.15 19.64 0.15
C TRP A 165 4.09 19.95 -0.92
N VAL A 166 2.83 19.51 -0.76
CA VAL A 166 1.73 19.81 -1.70
C VAL A 166 1.56 21.33 -1.90
N LYS A 167 1.60 22.11 -0.83
CA LYS A 167 1.48 23.57 -0.90
C LYS A 167 2.57 24.22 -1.75
N ARG A 168 3.79 23.67 -1.68
CA ARG A 168 4.94 24.16 -2.45
C ARG A 168 4.87 23.74 -3.91
N GLU A 169 4.56 22.47 -4.18
CA GLU A 169 4.52 21.92 -5.54
C GLU A 169 3.27 22.35 -6.33
N GLN A 170 2.21 22.76 -5.64
CA GLN A 170 0.95 23.25 -6.22
C GLN A 170 0.36 22.32 -7.31
N PRO A 171 0.14 21.03 -7.01
CA PRO A 171 -0.46 20.10 -7.96
C PRO A 171 -1.91 20.50 -8.27
N SER A 172 -2.41 20.12 -9.45
CA SER A 172 -3.82 20.36 -9.81
C SER A 172 -4.78 19.43 -9.06
N TYR A 173 -4.31 18.24 -8.71
CA TYR A 173 -5.08 17.23 -8.00
C TYR A 173 -4.23 16.58 -6.92
N VAL A 174 -4.85 16.28 -5.78
CA VAL A 174 -4.23 15.54 -4.68
C VAL A 174 -5.10 14.33 -4.38
N PHE A 175 -4.53 13.14 -4.51
CA PHE A 175 -5.16 11.89 -4.12
C PHE A 175 -4.59 11.43 -2.79
N VAL A 176 -5.47 11.25 -1.79
CA VAL A 176 -5.12 10.64 -0.51
C VAL A 176 -5.60 9.19 -0.56
N LEU A 177 -4.65 8.26 -0.52
CA LEU A 177 -4.88 6.85 -0.80
C LEU A 177 -4.53 6.00 0.42
N GLY A 178 -5.53 5.27 0.91
CA GLY A 178 -5.41 4.31 2.00
C GLY A 178 -6.26 3.08 1.68
N HIS A 179 -5.99 1.98 2.37
CA HIS A 179 -6.74 0.74 2.18
C HIS A 179 -8.02 0.69 3.04
N TRP A 180 -7.94 1.09 4.32
CA TRP A 180 -9.05 0.95 5.26
C TRP A 180 -10.15 1.96 5.02
N SER A 181 -11.39 1.48 4.88
CA SER A 181 -12.59 2.33 4.82
C SER A 181 -13.19 2.66 6.18
N GLY A 182 -12.80 1.95 7.23
CA GLY A 182 -13.29 2.09 8.61
C GLY A 182 -12.22 1.82 9.65
N VAL A 183 -12.57 2.01 10.93
CA VAL A 183 -11.70 1.68 12.07
C VAL A 183 -11.97 0.24 12.50
N ASP A 184 -11.48 -0.70 11.70
CA ASP A 184 -11.63 -2.13 11.88
C ASP A 184 -10.40 -2.87 11.35
N LEU A 185 -10.33 -4.18 11.62
CA LEU A 185 -9.34 -5.07 10.97
C LEU A 185 -7.91 -4.51 11.05
N GLY A 186 -7.54 -4.04 12.24
CA GLY A 186 -6.22 -3.49 12.53
C GLY A 186 -5.97 -2.04 12.14
N CYS A 187 -6.98 -1.33 11.61
CA CYS A 187 -6.92 0.12 11.51
C CYS A 187 -6.83 0.74 12.91
N ALA A 188 -5.85 1.62 13.12
CA ALA A 188 -5.77 2.42 14.32
C ALA A 188 -6.92 3.44 14.39
N GLU A 189 -7.22 3.92 15.60
CA GLU A 189 -8.26 4.92 15.81
C GLU A 189 -8.01 6.17 14.96
N LYS A 190 -9.04 6.63 14.23
CA LYS A 190 -9.00 7.81 13.33
C LYS A 190 -8.01 7.67 12.17
N MET A 191 -7.64 6.45 11.80
CA MET A 191 -6.73 6.18 10.68
C MET A 191 -7.41 5.53 9.48
N SER A 192 -8.74 5.50 9.46
CA SER A 192 -9.47 5.14 8.25
C SER A 192 -9.22 6.19 7.16
N THR A 193 -9.31 5.80 5.89
CA THR A 193 -9.14 6.73 4.75
C THR A 193 -10.10 7.90 4.82
N ARG A 194 -11.33 7.68 5.29
CA ARG A 194 -12.30 8.76 5.52
C ARG A 194 -11.83 9.73 6.61
N ASP A 195 -11.40 9.22 7.77
CA ASP A 195 -10.97 10.07 8.89
C ASP A 195 -9.72 10.86 8.55
N VAL A 196 -8.76 10.24 7.86
CA VAL A 196 -7.53 10.87 7.37
C VAL A 196 -7.87 11.96 6.35
N HIS A 197 -8.72 11.68 5.37
CA HIS A 197 -9.12 12.66 4.37
C HIS A 197 -9.81 13.89 5.00
N GLU A 198 -10.75 13.68 5.93
CA GLU A 198 -11.42 14.79 6.63
C GLU A 198 -10.49 15.57 7.56
N ARG A 199 -9.41 14.94 8.02
CA ARG A 199 -8.37 15.58 8.83
C ARG A 199 -7.41 16.41 7.98
N ILE A 200 -6.89 15.85 6.88
CA ILE A 200 -5.93 16.50 5.98
C ILE A 200 -6.51 17.77 5.36
N LYS A 201 -7.80 17.78 5.01
CA LYS A 201 -8.49 19.00 4.53
C LYS A 201 -8.38 20.20 5.48
N LYS A 202 -8.10 19.96 6.76
CA LYS A 202 -7.98 20.98 7.80
C LYS A 202 -6.52 21.26 8.17
N MET A 203 -5.58 20.50 7.63
CA MET A 203 -4.15 20.74 7.82
C MET A 203 -3.73 21.94 6.96
N PRO A 204 -2.72 22.72 7.38
CA PRO A 204 -2.18 23.79 6.56
C PRO A 204 -1.46 23.21 5.35
N GLY A 205 -1.92 23.55 4.14
CA GLY A 205 -1.35 23.08 2.88
C GLY A 205 -2.34 23.27 1.73
#